data_AF-A0A350J5F3-F1
#
_entry.id   AF-A0A350J5F3-F1
#
_cell.length_a   1.000
_cell.length_b   1.000
_cell.length_c   1.000
_cell.angle_alpha   90.00
_cell.angle_beta   90.00
_cell.angle_gamma   90.00
#
_symmetry.space_group_name_H-M   'P 1'
#
loop_
_entity.id
_entity.type
_entity.pdbx_description
1 polymer ?
#
loop_
_entity_poly.entity_id
_entity_poly.type
_entity_poly.pdbx_seq_one_letter_code
_entity_poly.pdbx_strand_id
1 'polypeptide(L)'
;VFDVRFLPNPYWVEELKMMSGKDKEIEEYLQGFEETGECEGKLADLFEFSIPFYIREGKSRLHIGIGCTGGRHRSVYMAERLASRLDALGYRVAVHHRDIYRDPRYVKEG
;
A
#
# COMPACT_ATOMS: atom_id res chain seq x y z
N VAL A 1 1.17 3.72 -11.84
CA VAL A 1 0.77 4.51 -10.66
C VAL A 1 -0.72 4.26 -10.45
N PHE A 2 -1.14 4.01 -9.21
CA PHE A 2 -2.51 3.63 -8.86
C PHE A 2 -3.06 4.60 -7.83
N ASP A 3 -4.26 5.13 -8.09
CA ASP A 3 -4.97 6.01 -7.18
C ASP A 3 -5.92 5.19 -6.31
N VAL A 4 -5.74 5.26 -4.99
CA VAL A 4 -6.57 4.56 -4.00
C VAL A 4 -7.40 5.51 -3.15
N ARG A 5 -7.61 6.76 -3.62
CA ARG A 5 -8.43 7.76 -2.90
C ARG A 5 -9.91 7.39 -2.80
N PHE A 6 -10.36 6.42 -3.59
CA PHE A 6 -11.72 5.89 -3.52
C PHE A 6 -11.96 4.97 -2.31
N LEU A 7 -10.90 4.42 -1.71
CA LEU A 7 -11.04 3.57 -0.53
C LEU A 7 -11.49 4.37 0.71
N PRO A 8 -12.16 3.73 1.68
CA PRO A 8 -12.58 4.31 2.96
C PRO A 8 -11.46 5.10 3.62
N ASN A 9 -11.78 6.30 4.10
CA ASN A 9 -10.77 7.26 4.54
C ASN A 9 -10.63 7.28 6.07
N PRO A 10 -9.55 6.71 6.65
CA PRO A 10 -9.37 6.66 8.10
C PRO A 10 -9.18 8.04 8.75
N TYR A 11 -8.92 9.09 7.94
CA TYR A 11 -8.69 10.45 8.43
C TYR A 11 -9.86 11.01 9.25
N TRP A 12 -11.08 10.53 9.02
CA TRP A 12 -12.27 11.00 9.70
C TRP A 12 -12.55 10.28 11.03
N VAL A 13 -11.73 9.30 11.38
CA VAL A 13 -11.78 8.61 12.67
C VAL A 13 -10.67 9.19 13.54
N GLU A 14 -11.02 9.88 14.63
CA GLU A 14 -10.06 10.72 15.38
C GLU A 14 -8.89 9.90 15.94
N GLU A 15 -9.15 8.65 16.36
CA GLU A 15 -8.15 7.72 16.89
C GLU A 15 -7.17 7.24 15.80
N LEU A 16 -7.63 7.14 14.55
CA LEU A 16 -6.84 6.66 13.41
C LEU A 16 -6.12 7.78 12.67
N LYS A 17 -6.59 9.00 12.83
CA LYS A 17 -6.09 10.19 12.14
C LYS A 17 -4.63 10.50 12.45
N MET A 18 -4.03 9.96 13.50
CA MET A 18 -2.62 10.16 13.80
C MET A 18 -1.75 8.94 13.47
N MET A 19 -2.34 7.88 12.93
CA MET A 19 -1.66 6.63 12.60
C MET A 19 -1.20 6.61 11.12
N SER A 20 -0.52 5.56 10.71
CA SER A 20 -0.18 5.28 9.31
C SER A 20 -0.64 3.90 8.87
N GLY A 21 -0.61 3.65 7.57
CA GLY A 21 -0.91 2.33 7.01
C GLY A 21 0.04 1.20 7.44
N LYS A 22 1.07 1.48 8.25
CA LYS A 22 1.90 0.46 8.91
C LYS A 22 1.34 0.03 10.27
N ASP A 23 0.35 0.76 10.79
CA ASP A 23 -0.20 0.53 12.11
C ASP A 23 -1.38 -0.43 12.00
N LYS A 24 -1.48 -1.35 12.96
CA LYS A 24 -2.45 -2.43 12.96
C LYS A 24 -3.88 -1.91 12.93
N GLU A 25 -4.13 -0.80 13.59
CA GLU A 25 -5.43 -0.14 13.68
C GLU A 25 -5.90 0.41 12.33
N ILE A 26 -4.97 0.89 11.48
CA ILE A 26 -5.29 1.30 10.10
C ILE A 26 -5.55 0.08 9.23
N GLU A 27 -4.75 -0.98 9.39
CA GLU A 27 -4.98 -2.26 8.71
C GLU A 27 -6.37 -2.83 9.05
N GLU A 28 -6.70 -2.97 10.34
CA GLU A 28 -7.98 -3.48 10.81
C GLU A 28 -9.15 -2.63 10.31
N TYR A 29 -9.01 -1.30 10.35
CA TYR A 29 -10.01 -0.41 9.79
C TYR A 29 -10.24 -0.66 8.30
N LEU A 30 -9.17 -0.69 7.49
CA LEU A 30 -9.28 -0.84 6.04
C LEU A 30 -9.77 -2.24 5.63
N GLN A 31 -9.36 -3.29 6.35
CA GLN A 31 -9.82 -4.67 6.12
C GLN A 31 -11.31 -4.87 6.44
N GLY A 32 -11.92 -3.98 7.22
CA GLY A 32 -13.35 -3.99 7.50
C GLY A 32 -14.24 -3.69 6.28
N PHE A 33 -13.65 -3.32 5.14
CA PHE A 33 -14.38 -2.90 3.95
C PHE A 33 -14.10 -3.81 2.74
N GLU A 34 -15.16 -4.25 2.08
CA GLU A 34 -15.10 -5.18 0.94
C GLU A 34 -14.30 -4.59 -0.22
N GLU A 35 -14.49 -3.30 -0.53
CA GLU A 35 -13.79 -2.62 -1.62
C GLU A 35 -12.27 -2.55 -1.41
N THR A 36 -11.80 -2.58 -0.16
CA THR A 36 -10.36 -2.67 0.15
C THR A 36 -9.82 -4.02 -0.27
N GLY A 37 -10.46 -5.10 0.17
CA GLY A 37 -10.06 -6.48 -0.16
C GLY A 37 -10.14 -6.74 -1.66
N GLU A 38 -11.18 -6.26 -2.33
CA GLU A 38 -11.29 -6.33 -3.79
C GLU A 38 -10.16 -5.59 -4.49
N CYS A 39 -9.82 -4.37 -4.03
CA CYS A 39 -8.73 -3.60 -4.62
C CYS A 39 -7.38 -4.30 -4.41
N GLU A 40 -7.13 -4.86 -3.23
CA GLU A 40 -5.93 -5.66 -2.95
C GLU A 40 -5.80 -6.82 -3.94
N GLY A 41 -6.88 -7.60 -4.10
CA GLY A 41 -6.93 -8.74 -5.02
C GLY A 41 -6.66 -8.31 -6.47
N LYS A 42 -7.36 -7.29 -6.96
CA LYS A 42 -7.19 -6.82 -8.36
C LYS A 42 -5.77 -6.31 -8.64
N LEU A 43 -5.15 -5.62 -7.68
CA LEU A 43 -3.77 -5.17 -7.83
C LEU A 43 -2.80 -6.35 -7.81
N ALA A 44 -2.97 -7.28 -6.87
CA ALA A 44 -2.17 -8.50 -6.81
C ALA A 44 -2.25 -9.25 -8.14
N ASP A 45 -3.46 -9.59 -8.61
CA ASP A 45 -3.69 -10.33 -9.85
C ASP A 45 -3.00 -9.66 -11.05
N LEU A 46 -3.08 -8.33 -11.16
CA LEU A 46 -2.43 -7.57 -12.23
C LEU A 46 -0.90 -7.76 -12.22
N PHE A 47 -0.27 -7.71 -11.05
CA PHE A 47 1.18 -7.84 -10.93
C PHE A 47 1.67 -9.27 -10.99
N GLU A 48 0.92 -10.21 -10.41
CA GLU A 48 1.15 -11.65 -10.56
C GLU A 48 1.12 -12.06 -12.04
N PHE A 49 0.17 -11.51 -12.81
CA PHE A 49 0.11 -11.71 -14.26
C PHE A 49 1.26 -11.03 -15.02
N SER A 50 1.58 -9.77 -14.71
CA SER A 50 2.48 -8.96 -15.55
C SER A 50 3.97 -9.13 -15.26
N ILE A 51 4.37 -9.42 -14.02
CA ILE A 51 5.79 -9.53 -13.61
C ILE A 51 6.57 -10.58 -14.43
N PRO A 52 6.06 -11.80 -14.67
CA PRO A 52 6.76 -12.78 -15.50
C PRO A 52 7.11 -12.27 -16.90
N PHE A 53 6.23 -11.45 -17.50
CA PHE A 53 6.47 -10.86 -18.81
C PHE A 53 7.51 -9.75 -18.75
N TYR A 54 7.51 -8.91 -17.71
CA TYR A 54 8.59 -7.93 -17.52
C TYR A 54 9.97 -8.59 -17.38
N ILE A 55 10.03 -9.72 -16.66
CA ILE A 55 11.27 -10.52 -16.51
C ILE A 55 11.71 -11.06 -17.88
N ARG A 56 10.78 -11.61 -18.66
CA ARG A 56 11.07 -12.14 -20.01
C ARG A 56 11.61 -11.06 -20.95
N GLU A 57 11.09 -9.84 -20.86
CA GLU A 57 11.57 -8.68 -21.64
C GLU A 57 12.87 -8.06 -21.07
N GLY A 58 13.51 -8.71 -20.10
CA GLY A 58 14.79 -8.28 -19.54
C GLY A 58 14.72 -7.02 -18.67
N LYS A 59 13.55 -6.65 -18.14
CA LYS A 59 13.42 -5.49 -17.25
C LYS A 59 13.98 -5.84 -15.86
N SER A 60 15.00 -5.08 -15.44
CA SER A 60 15.67 -5.30 -14.15
C SER A 60 14.92 -4.71 -12.95
N ARG A 61 13.99 -3.78 -13.18
CA ARG A 61 13.22 -3.10 -12.14
C ARG A 61 11.81 -2.76 -12.64
N LEU A 62 10.82 -2.92 -11.77
CA LEU A 62 9.45 -2.46 -11.95
C LEU A 62 9.13 -1.49 -10.80
N HIS A 63 8.73 -0.26 -11.13
CA HIS A 63 8.33 0.73 -10.13
C HIS A 63 6.81 0.83 -10.05
N ILE A 64 6.25 0.54 -8.88
CA ILE A 64 4.82 0.60 -8.60
C ILE A 64 4.57 1.75 -7.64
N GLY A 65 3.88 2.79 -8.11
CA GLY A 65 3.44 3.91 -7.26
C GLY A 65 1.99 3.74 -6.85
N ILE A 66 1.69 3.84 -5.56
CA ILE A 66 0.33 3.84 -5.02
C ILE A 66 0.11 5.17 -4.29
N GLY A 67 -0.97 5.88 -4.62
CA GLY A 67 -1.22 7.24 -4.17
C GLY A 67 -2.54 7.40 -3.43
N CYS A 68 -2.49 8.10 -2.30
CA CYS A 68 -3.65 8.70 -1.65
C CYS A 68 -3.35 10.18 -1.37
N THR A 69 -4.32 10.95 -0.88
CA THR A 69 -4.17 12.41 -0.73
C THR A 69 -2.96 12.82 0.13
N GLY A 70 -2.83 12.25 1.33
CA GLY A 70 -1.76 12.60 2.28
C GLY A 70 -0.59 11.62 2.30
N GLY A 71 -0.64 10.54 1.50
CA GLY A 71 0.43 9.55 1.44
C GLY A 71 0.73 8.78 2.74
N ARG A 72 -0.22 8.72 3.70
CA ARG A 72 0.01 8.17 5.06
C ARG A 72 -0.79 6.91 5.40
N HIS A 73 -2.07 6.83 5.05
CA HIS A 73 -2.93 5.69 5.44
C HIS A 73 -3.08 4.69 4.29
N ARG A 74 -4.03 4.94 3.39
CA ARG A 74 -4.46 4.02 2.32
C ARG A 74 -3.34 3.59 1.39
N SER A 75 -2.50 4.54 0.93
CA SER A 75 -1.39 4.21 0.04
C SER A 75 -0.30 3.40 0.72
N VAL A 76 -0.01 3.70 1.99
CA VAL A 76 0.99 2.98 2.78
C VAL A 76 0.50 1.55 3.02
N TYR A 77 -0.73 1.40 3.49
CA TYR A 77 -1.38 0.11 3.70
C TYR A 77 -1.34 -0.74 2.42
N MET A 78 -1.86 -0.22 1.30
CA MET A 78 -1.94 -0.97 0.05
C MET A 78 -0.54 -1.34 -0.50
N ALA A 79 0.46 -0.47 -0.30
CA ALA A 79 1.83 -0.76 -0.70
C ALA A 79 2.45 -1.90 0.13
N GLU A 80 2.23 -1.91 1.45
CA GLU A 80 2.70 -2.99 2.34
C GLU A 80 2.01 -4.32 2.01
N ARG A 81 0.69 -4.32 1.79
CA ARG A 81 -0.08 -5.52 1.42
C ARG A 81 0.40 -6.11 0.09
N LEU A 82 0.53 -5.27 -0.94
CA LEU A 82 1.04 -5.71 -2.24
C LEU A 82 2.49 -6.22 -2.14
N ALA A 83 3.34 -5.56 -1.36
CA ALA A 83 4.71 -5.99 -1.18
C ALA A 83 4.80 -7.35 -0.50
N SER A 84 4.03 -7.58 0.57
CA SER A 84 3.94 -8.87 1.26
C SER A 84 3.48 -9.98 0.31
N ARG A 85 2.47 -9.71 -0.53
CA ARG A 85 1.96 -10.65 -1.54
C ARG A 85 3.05 -11.03 -2.55
N LEU A 86 3.75 -10.04 -3.10
CA LEU A 86 4.80 -10.26 -4.10
C LEU A 86 6.05 -10.94 -3.51
N ASP A 87 6.40 -10.61 -2.27
CA ASP A 87 7.49 -11.28 -1.54
C ASP A 87 7.18 -12.76 -1.29
N ALA A 88 5.93 -13.08 -0.92
CA ALA A 88 5.47 -14.47 -0.76
C ALA A 88 5.54 -15.29 -2.06
N LEU A 89 5.55 -14.63 -3.22
CA LEU A 89 5.74 -15.26 -4.54
C LEU A 89 7.22 -15.39 -4.94
N GLY A 90 8.14 -14.96 -4.07
CA GLY A 90 9.59 -15.07 -4.27
C GLY A 90 10.21 -13.90 -5.03
N TYR A 91 9.47 -12.81 -5.25
CA TYR A 91 10.04 -11.60 -5.86
C TYR A 91 10.81 -10.78 -4.83
N ARG A 92 11.91 -10.15 -5.26
CA ARG A 92 12.62 -9.18 -4.42
C ARG A 92 11.87 -7.85 -4.44
N VAL A 93 11.28 -7.48 -3.31
CA VAL A 93 10.49 -6.24 -3.17
C VAL A 93 11.17 -5.28 -2.20
N ALA A 94 11.12 -3.99 -2.51
CA ALA A 94 11.51 -2.92 -1.59
C ALA A 94 10.42 -1.86 -1.56
N VAL A 95 9.99 -1.46 -0.36
CA VAL A 95 8.92 -0.47 -0.16
C VAL A 95 9.51 0.85 0.33
N HIS A 96 9.05 1.96 -0.24
CA HIS A 96 9.44 3.29 0.19
C HIS A 96 8.22 4.20 0.34
N HIS A 97 8.01 4.71 1.55
CA HIS A 97 6.91 5.61 1.88
C HIS A 97 7.39 7.06 1.90
N ARG A 98 7.18 7.78 0.80
CA ARG A 98 7.70 9.14 0.60
C ARG A 98 7.19 10.15 1.63
N ASP A 99 5.93 10.03 2.02
CA ASP A 99 5.20 11.09 2.72
C ASP A 99 4.86 10.75 4.18
N ILE A 100 5.19 9.55 4.66
CA ILE A 100 4.78 9.05 5.99
C ILE A 100 5.31 9.89 7.16
N TYR A 101 6.48 10.52 7.01
CA TYR A 101 7.12 11.38 8.02
C TYR A 101 6.96 12.88 7.74
N ARG A 102 6.16 13.28 6.74
CA ARG A 102 5.96 14.71 6.42
C ARG A 102 5.08 15.41 7.45
N ASP A 103 4.21 14.67 8.14
CA ASP A 103 3.47 15.18 9.28
C ASP A 103 4.27 14.90 10.56
N PRO A 104 4.81 15.93 11.24
CA PRO A 104 5.68 15.76 12.41
C PRO A 104 4.98 15.09 13.60
N ARG A 105 3.66 14.93 13.52
CA ARG A 105 2.85 14.31 14.56
C ARG A 105 2.74 12.79 14.41
N TYR A 106 3.18 12.20 13.29
CA TYR A 106 3.37 10.75 13.19
C TYR A 106 4.76 10.39 13.74
N VAL A 107 4.82 10.13 15.04
CA VAL A 107 6.05 9.72 15.73
C VAL A 107 5.92 8.24 16.09
N LYS A 108 6.42 7.36 15.21
CA LYS A 108 6.88 6.04 15.64
C LYS A 108 8.40 6.08 15.64
N GLU A 109 9.00 5.88 16.82
CA GLU A 109 10.43 5.60 16.90
C GLU A 109 10.73 4.42 15.96
N GLY A 110 11.69 4.63 15.07
CA GLY A 110 12.11 3.65 14.07
C GLY A 110 12.79 2.44 14.69
#